data_AF-A0A7Y5J6F2-F1
#
_entry.id   AF-A0A7Y5J6F2-F1
#
_cell.length_a   1.000
_cell.length_b   1.000
_cell.length_c   1.000
_cell.angle_alpha   90.00
_cell.angle_beta   90.00
_cell.angle_gamma   90.00
#
_symmetry.space_group_name_H-M   'P 1'
#
loop_
_entity.id
_entity.type
_entity.pdbx_description
1 polymer ?
#
loop_
_entity_poly.entity_id
_entity_poly.type
_entity_poly.pdbx_seq_one_letter_code
_entity_poly.pdbx_strand_id
1 'polypeptide(L)'
;MMIARPAAWAETIFHLYVSRLFRRHFHAIFLLGDFPKIAATLPLLLAPNHSTWWDGFFVHLLNKKIFARRPYVMMLEEQLVRYPFFTRLGVFSINPHSAADTRASLRYAARILRDPQNLLCIFP
;
A
#
# COMPACT_ATOMS: atom_id res chain seq x y z
N MET A 1 8.87 15.04 -2.50
CA MET A 1 7.77 14.27 -1.85
C MET A 1 6.46 14.37 -2.64
N MET A 2 6.03 13.26 -3.23
CA MET A 2 4.72 13.08 -3.87
C MET A 2 3.73 12.51 -2.86
N ILE A 3 2.58 13.17 -2.69
CA ILE A 3 1.51 12.73 -1.79
C ILE A 3 0.50 11.82 -2.51
N ALA A 4 -0.13 10.93 -1.73
CA ALA A 4 -1.24 10.12 -2.23
C ALA A 4 -2.47 10.99 -2.54
N ARG A 5 -3.16 10.64 -3.63
CA ARG A 5 -4.39 11.29 -4.12
C ARG A 5 -5.44 10.23 -4.51
N PRO A 6 -5.95 9.43 -3.54
CA PRO A 6 -6.79 8.28 -3.83
C PRO A 6 -7.99 8.64 -4.72
N ALA A 7 -8.26 7.80 -5.72
CA ALA A 7 -9.40 7.96 -6.61
C ALA A 7 -10.11 6.60 -6.80
N ALA A 8 -11.41 6.56 -6.52
CA ALA A 8 -12.19 5.32 -6.58
C ALA A 8 -12.16 4.64 -7.96
N TRP A 9 -12.19 5.42 -9.04
CA TRP A 9 -12.10 4.88 -10.40
C TRP A 9 -10.75 4.20 -10.66
N ALA A 10 -9.66 4.73 -10.12
CA ALA A 10 -8.32 4.18 -10.32
C ALA A 10 -8.20 2.83 -9.59
N GLU A 11 -8.75 2.76 -8.38
CA GLU A 11 -8.84 1.54 -7.57
C GLU A 11 -9.63 0.44 -8.28
N THR A 12 -10.77 0.77 -8.88
CA THR A 12 -11.58 -0.17 -9.68
C THR A 12 -10.81 -0.72 -10.88
N ILE A 13 -10.22 0.15 -11.71
CA ILE A 13 -9.44 -0.27 -12.89
C ILE A 13 -8.25 -1.13 -12.47
N PHE A 14 -7.53 -0.71 -11.44
CA PHE A 14 -6.38 -1.42 -10.92
C PHE A 14 -6.76 -2.79 -10.36
N HIS A 15 -7.87 -2.88 -9.63
CA HIS A 15 -8.37 -4.15 -9.12
C HIS A 15 -8.68 -5.15 -10.23
N LEU A 16 -9.32 -4.72 -11.32
CA LEU A 16 -9.59 -5.58 -12.47
C LEU A 16 -8.29 -6.07 -13.13
N TYR A 17 -7.33 -5.16 -13.33
CA TYR A 17 -6.02 -5.46 -13.88
C TYR A 17 -5.24 -6.47 -13.03
N VAL A 18 -5.06 -6.18 -11.74
CA VAL A 18 -4.32 -7.04 -10.80
C VAL A 18 -5.01 -8.39 -10.61
N SER A 19 -6.34 -8.43 -10.56
CA SER A 19 -7.08 -9.70 -10.46
C SER A 19 -6.84 -10.60 -11.67
N ARG A 20 -6.73 -10.03 -12.88
CA ARG A 20 -6.39 -10.80 -14.08
C ARG A 20 -4.94 -11.26 -14.07
N LEU A 21 -4.02 -10.43 -13.58
CA LEU A 21 -2.62 -10.80 -13.42
C LEU A 21 -2.44 -11.96 -12.44
N PHE A 22 -3.07 -11.92 -11.27
CA PHE A 22 -2.98 -13.01 -10.29
C PHE A 22 -3.45 -14.34 -10.88
N ARG A 23 -4.61 -14.36 -11.56
CA ARG A 23 -5.12 -15.57 -12.23
C ARG A 23 -4.21 -16.10 -13.34
N ARG A 24 -3.40 -15.24 -13.96
CA ARG A 24 -2.49 -15.63 -15.05
C ARG A 24 -1.16 -16.16 -14.53
N HIS A 25 -0.66 -15.60 -13.43
CA HIS A 25 0.71 -15.86 -12.95
C HIS A 25 0.79 -16.79 -11.74
N PHE A 26 -0.31 -17.00 -11.02
CA PHE A 26 -0.34 -17.85 -9.83
C PHE A 26 -1.38 -18.94 -10.01
N HIS A 27 -0.97 -20.19 -9.82
CA HIS A 27 -1.91 -21.31 -9.76
C HIS A 27 -2.82 -21.22 -8.52
N ALA A 28 -2.23 -20.89 -7.37
CA ALA A 28 -2.93 -20.67 -6.11
C ALA A 28 -2.16 -19.71 -5.20
N ILE A 29 -2.88 -19.02 -4.32
CA ILE A 29 -2.33 -18.14 -3.27
C ILE A 29 -2.97 -18.57 -1.96
N PHE A 30 -2.13 -18.94 -0.99
CA PHE A 30 -2.57 -19.38 0.33
C PHE A 30 -2.15 -18.36 1.38
N LEU A 31 -3.07 -18.03 2.28
CA LEU A 31 -2.77 -17.29 3.49
C LEU A 31 -2.67 -18.30 4.62
N LEU A 32 -1.50 -18.37 5.26
CA LEU A 32 -1.21 -19.34 6.32
C LEU A 32 -1.08 -18.62 7.67
N GLY A 33 -1.43 -19.35 8.74
CA GLY A 33 -1.35 -18.86 10.11
C GLY A 33 -2.63 -18.17 10.59
N ASP A 34 -2.67 -17.92 11.89
CA ASP A 34 -3.79 -17.24 12.53
C ASP A 34 -3.74 -15.74 12.29
N PHE A 35 -4.92 -15.15 12.06
CA PHE A 35 -5.04 -13.72 11.91
C PHE A 35 -5.18 -13.04 13.29
N PRO A 36 -4.36 -12.03 13.60
CA PRO A 36 -4.55 -11.29 14.85
C PRO A 36 -5.92 -10.58 14.83
N LYS A 37 -6.53 -10.43 16.00
CA LYS A 37 -7.73 -9.58 16.11
C LYS A 37 -7.36 -8.14 15.81
N ILE A 38 -7.87 -7.62 14.70
CA ILE A 38 -7.63 -6.24 14.28
C ILE A 38 -8.72 -5.36 14.86
N ALA A 39 -8.34 -4.46 15.77
CA ALA A 39 -9.25 -3.48 16.32
C ALA A 39 -9.75 -2.52 15.22
N ALA A 40 -11.07 -2.43 15.04
CA ALA A 40 -11.67 -1.49 14.10
C ALA A 40 -11.46 -0.01 14.50
N THR A 41 -11.14 0.24 15.77
CA THR A 41 -10.88 1.56 16.34
C THR A 41 -9.45 2.07 16.14
N LEU A 42 -8.55 1.23 15.63
CA LEU A 42 -7.15 1.57 15.38
C LEU A 42 -6.83 1.50 13.89
N PRO A 43 -5.92 2.35 13.37
CA PRO A 43 -5.37 2.21 12.03
C PRO A 43 -4.60 0.89 11.91
N LEU A 44 -4.36 0.42 10.68
CA LEU A 44 -3.57 -0.78 10.44
C LEU A 44 -2.23 -0.41 9.79
N LEU A 45 -1.13 -0.85 10.39
CA LEU A 45 0.20 -0.79 9.80
C LEU A 45 0.63 -2.20 9.38
N LEU A 46 0.86 -2.39 8.08
CA LEU A 46 1.50 -3.58 7.53
C LEU A 46 2.99 -3.28 7.36
N ALA A 47 3.83 -4.18 7.86
CA ALA A 47 5.28 -4.12 7.73
C ALA A 47 5.87 -5.46 7.24
N PRO A 48 5.47 -5.95 6.05
CA PRO A 48 6.05 -7.15 5.47
C PRO A 48 7.49 -6.89 5.02
N ASN A 49 8.27 -7.96 4.87
CA ASN A 49 9.52 -7.92 4.11
C ASN A 49 9.27 -7.48 2.66
N HIS A 50 10.27 -6.83 2.04
CA HIS A 50 10.29 -6.62 0.60
C HIS A 50 11.11 -7.72 -0.07
N SER A 51 10.53 -8.47 -0.98
CA SER A 51 11.23 -9.56 -1.66
C SER A 51 10.89 -9.67 -3.13
N THR A 52 9.75 -9.14 -3.56
CA THR A 52 9.33 -9.24 -4.96
C THR A 52 8.68 -7.96 -5.47
N TRP A 53 8.64 -7.82 -6.79
CA TRP A 53 7.90 -6.73 -7.41
C TRP A 53 6.36 -6.87 -7.25
N TRP A 54 5.86 -8.05 -6.87
CA TRP A 54 4.43 -8.30 -6.62
C TRP A 54 3.95 -7.79 -5.26
N ASP A 55 4.85 -7.38 -4.37
CA ASP A 55 4.54 -7.12 -2.96
C ASP A 55 3.43 -6.07 -2.79
N GLY A 56 3.48 -4.98 -3.56
CA GLY A 56 2.40 -3.98 -3.57
C GLY A 56 1.04 -4.53 -4.03
N PHE A 57 1.04 -5.53 -4.92
CA PHE A 57 -0.20 -6.17 -5.40
C PHE A 57 -0.76 -7.14 -4.36
N PHE A 58 0.09 -7.81 -3.58
CA PHE A 58 -0.35 -8.62 -2.45
C PHE A 58 -1.00 -7.75 -1.37
N VAL A 59 -0.44 -6.57 -1.07
CA VAL A 59 -1.08 -5.60 -0.16
C VAL A 59 -2.48 -5.22 -0.65
N HIS A 60 -2.64 -4.94 -1.95
CA HIS A 60 -3.95 -4.66 -2.54
C HIS A 60 -4.90 -5.84 -2.41
N LEU A 61 -4.43 -7.06 -2.70
CA LEU A 61 -5.23 -8.29 -2.61
C LEU A 61 -5.72 -8.54 -1.18
N LEU A 62 -4.83 -8.46 -0.19
CA LEU A 62 -5.15 -8.63 1.23
C LEU A 62 -6.15 -7.56 1.69
N ASN A 63 -5.95 -6.30 1.28
CA ASN A 63 -6.89 -5.24 1.63
C ASN A 63 -8.28 -5.48 1.05
N LYS A 64 -8.39 -5.91 -0.21
CA LYS A 64 -9.69 -6.22 -0.84
C LYS A 64 -10.38 -7.45 -0.25
N LYS A 65 -9.63 -8.43 0.26
CA LYS A 65 -10.17 -9.70 0.76
C LYS A 65 -10.44 -9.72 2.26
N ILE A 66 -9.68 -8.96 3.05
CA ILE A 66 -9.64 -9.13 4.50
C ILE A 66 -9.85 -7.79 5.22
N PHE A 67 -9.04 -6.79 4.92
CA PHE A 67 -8.99 -5.59 5.76
C PHE A 67 -10.09 -4.58 5.45
N ALA A 68 -10.48 -4.44 4.18
CA ALA A 68 -11.48 -3.48 3.70
C ALA A 68 -11.24 -2.03 4.19
N ARG A 69 -9.98 -1.59 4.20
CA ARG A 69 -9.54 -0.27 4.64
C ARG A 69 -9.13 0.62 3.46
N ARG A 70 -8.89 1.90 3.72
CA ARG A 70 -8.29 2.82 2.74
C ARG A 70 -6.78 2.56 2.67
N PRO A 71 -6.26 2.00 1.57
CA PRO A 71 -4.87 1.57 1.51
C PRO A 71 -3.94 2.74 1.18
N TYR A 72 -2.79 2.77 1.83
CA TYR A 72 -1.66 3.64 1.54
C TYR A 72 -0.40 2.81 1.50
N VAL A 73 0.51 3.13 0.58
CA VAL A 73 1.80 2.43 0.43
C VAL A 73 2.90 3.45 0.23
N MET A 74 4.05 3.23 0.86
CA MET A 74 5.24 4.05 0.64
C MET A 74 6.09 3.44 -0.49
N MET A 75 6.55 4.27 -1.43
CA MET A 75 7.36 3.86 -2.58
C MET A 75 8.54 4.83 -2.78
N LEU A 76 9.65 4.37 -3.35
CA LEU A 76 10.75 5.25 -3.74
C LEU A 76 10.26 6.36 -4.68
N GLU A 77 10.70 7.60 -4.43
CA GLU A 77 10.28 8.78 -5.17
C GLU A 77 10.58 8.65 -6.67
N GLU A 78 11.74 8.14 -7.02
CA GLU A 78 12.18 7.95 -8.41
C GLU A 78 11.22 7.02 -9.17
N GLN A 79 10.72 5.97 -8.50
CA GLN A 79 9.75 5.05 -9.08
C GLN A 79 8.36 5.69 -9.17
N LEU A 80 7.95 6.45 -8.16
CA LEU A 80 6.63 7.08 -8.16
C LEU A 80 6.54 8.23 -9.18
N VAL A 81 7.65 8.92 -9.44
CA VAL A 81 7.78 9.88 -10.55
C VAL A 81 7.63 9.18 -11.90
N ARG A 82 8.24 8.00 -12.07
CA ARG A 82 8.10 7.20 -13.29
C ARG A 82 6.69 6.63 -13.48
N TYR A 83 5.99 6.33 -12.38
CA TYR A 83 4.67 5.71 -12.38
C TYR A 83 3.65 6.52 -11.56
N PRO A 84 3.31 7.74 -11.99
CA PRO A 84 2.49 8.66 -11.19
C PRO A 84 1.05 8.19 -10.98
N PHE A 85 0.57 7.23 -11.78
CA PHE A 85 -0.72 6.57 -11.61
C PHE A 85 -0.90 5.99 -10.19
N PHE A 86 0.17 5.47 -9.58
CA PHE A 86 0.10 4.89 -8.23
C PHE A 86 -0.29 5.91 -7.15
N THR A 87 -0.06 7.22 -7.36
CA THR A 87 -0.58 8.23 -6.44
C THR A 87 -2.10 8.18 -6.29
N ARG A 88 -2.81 7.78 -7.36
CA ARG A 88 -4.27 7.59 -7.36
C ARG A 88 -4.72 6.33 -6.62
N LEU A 89 -3.80 5.45 -6.28
CA LEU A 89 -4.02 4.20 -5.54
C LEU A 89 -3.61 4.30 -4.07
N GLY A 90 -3.31 5.51 -3.58
CA GLY A 90 -2.87 5.70 -2.19
C GLY A 90 -1.36 5.62 -2.00
N VAL A 91 -0.57 5.53 -3.07
CA VAL A 91 0.89 5.47 -2.96
C VAL A 91 1.50 6.86 -2.81
N PHE A 92 2.45 7.01 -1.91
CA PHE A 92 3.21 8.25 -1.69
C PHE A 92 4.71 7.97 -1.65
N SER A 93 5.52 9.01 -1.88
CA SER A 93 6.96 8.81 -2.03
C SER A 93 7.73 8.87 -0.72
N ILE A 94 8.91 8.24 -0.73
CA ILE A 94 10.03 8.46 0.18
C ILE A 94 11.30 8.69 -0.65
N ASN A 95 12.14 9.62 -0.19
CA ASN A 95 13.51 9.79 -0.68
C ASN A 95 14.49 9.45 0.46
N PRO A 96 15.10 8.25 0.47
CA PRO A 96 16.02 7.82 1.52
C PRO A 96 17.36 8.56 1.48
N HIS A 97 17.72 9.21 0.36
CA HIS A 97 18.97 9.95 0.21
C HIS A 97 18.95 11.32 0.89
N SER A 98 17.77 11.78 1.35
CA SER A 98 17.59 13.05 2.04
C SER A 98 16.92 12.80 3.40
N ALA A 99 17.66 13.05 4.48
CA ALA A 99 17.13 12.91 5.83
C ALA A 99 15.92 13.84 6.07
N ALA A 100 15.90 15.01 5.43
CA ALA A 100 14.78 15.94 5.51
C ALA A 100 13.51 15.37 4.84
N ASP A 101 13.66 14.79 3.64
CA ASP A 101 12.54 14.21 2.89
C ASP A 101 12.05 12.90 3.49
N THR A 102 12.97 12.07 4.00
CA THR A 102 12.63 10.89 4.80
C THR A 102 11.79 11.28 6.01
N ARG A 103 12.22 12.27 6.79
CA ARG A 103 11.42 12.79 7.93
C ARG A 103 10.07 13.33 7.48
N ALA A 104 9.99 14.02 6.34
CA ALA A 104 8.73 14.52 5.81
C ALA A 104 7.76 13.39 5.45
N SER A 105 8.27 12.34 4.81
CA SER A 105 7.51 11.14 4.41
C SER A 105 7.02 10.35 5.62
N LEU A 106 7.86 10.20 6.65
CA LEU A 106 7.48 9.56 7.91
C LEU A 106 6.44 10.38 8.70
N ARG A 107 6.55 11.72 8.71
CA ARG A 107 5.50 12.58 9.29
C ARG A 107 4.18 12.47 8.53
N TYR A 108 4.22 12.29 7.21
CA TYR A 108 3.03 12.05 6.40
C TYR A 108 2.41 10.67 6.70
N ALA A 109 3.22 9.62 6.79
CA ALA A 109 2.80 8.29 7.22
C ALA A 109 2.13 8.32 8.61
N ALA A 110 2.73 9.01 9.58
CA ALA A 110 2.14 9.18 10.92
C ALA A 110 0.79 9.92 10.88
N ARG A 111 0.59 10.85 9.93
CA ARG A 111 -0.69 11.54 9.73
C ARG A 111 -1.75 10.62 9.11
N ILE A 112 -1.37 9.78 8.14
CA ILE A 112 -2.25 8.75 7.56
C ILE A 112 -2.78 7.83 8.66
N LEU A 113 -1.89 7.40 9.58
CA LEU A 113 -2.24 6.53 10.70
C LEU A 113 -3.11 7.21 11.78
N ARG A 114 -3.52 8.47 11.63
CA ARG A 114 -4.48 9.09 12.58
C ARG A 114 -5.93 8.66 12.33
N ASP A 115 -6.24 8.13 11.16
CA ASP A 115 -7.59 7.66 10.81
C ASP A 115 -7.67 6.13 10.96
N PRO A 116 -8.53 5.60 11.85
CA PRO A 116 -8.74 4.16 12.02
C PRO A 116 -9.17 3.43 10.74
N GLN A 117 -9.75 4.12 9.77
CA GLN A 117 -10.15 3.51 8.50
C GLN A 117 -8.97 3.25 7.55
N ASN A 118 -7.78 3.77 7.88
CA ASN A 118 -6.61 3.65 7.02
C ASN A 118 -5.83 2.36 7.30
N LEU A 119 -5.24 1.85 6.22
CA LEU A 119 -4.21 0.84 6.21
C LEU A 119 -2.98 1.46 5.55
N LEU A 120 -1.85 1.46 6.24
CA LEU A 120 -0.57 1.85 5.68
C LEU A 120 0.34 0.63 5.55
N CYS A 121 0.94 0.43 4.39
CA CYS A 121 2.02 -0.54 4.21
C CYS A 121 3.35 0.19 4.02
N ILE A 122 4.34 -0.22 4.81
CA ILE A 122 5.74 0.17 4.64
C ILE A 122 6.54 -1.12 4.50
N PHE A 123 7.50 -1.13 3.58
CA PHE A 123 8.45 -2.21 3.42
C PHE A 123 9.76 -1.79 4.12
N PRO A 124 10.10 -2.36 5.29
CA PRO A 124 11.29 -1.98 6.06
C PRO A 124 12.61 -2.36 5.38
#